data_AF-A0A497V662-F1
#
_entry.id   AF-A0A497V662-F1
#
_cell.length_a   1.000
_cell.length_b   1.000
_cell.length_c   1.000
_cell.angle_alpha   90.00
_cell.angle_beta   90.00
_cell.angle_gamma   90.00
#
_symmetry.space_group_name_H-M   'P 1'
#
loop_
_entity.id
_entity.type
_entity.pdbx_description
1 polymer ?
#
loop_
_entity_poly.entity_id
_entity_poly.type
_entity_poly.pdbx_seq_one_letter_code
_entity_poly.pdbx_strand_id
1 'polypeptide(L)'
;MSSITLRLENVKKLQAKRWENEDHWDTLNELLVKELEEVLLIEPENTSALINIGAIYSDMGENEMALEYLKKALYFGSKDKNLFVNLAIVLVYMEKHQEDYLEYLEEAEDKTEDPLTFKAYFDPQSR
;
A
#
# COMPACT_ATOMS: atom_id res chain seq x y z
N MET A 1 16.75 13.70 9.35
CA MET A 1 15.86 12.97 8.41
C MET A 1 16.73 12.37 7.33
N SER A 2 16.57 11.08 7.00
CA SER A 2 17.28 10.50 5.86
C SER A 2 16.66 11.04 4.55
N SER A 3 17.40 10.97 3.45
CA SER A 3 16.89 11.31 2.11
C SER A 3 15.61 10.50 1.79
N ILE A 4 15.54 9.25 2.26
CA ILE A 4 14.40 8.36 2.03
C ILE A 4 13.16 8.80 2.83
N THR A 5 13.30 9.17 4.11
CA THR A 5 12.17 9.67 4.90
C THR A 5 11.52 10.88 4.22
N LEU A 6 12.32 11.82 3.72
CA LEU A 6 11.81 12.99 3.01
C LEU A 6 11.09 12.61 1.70
N ARG A 7 11.59 11.62 0.96
CA ARG A 7 10.93 11.10 -0.25
C ARG A 7 9.56 10.51 0.10
N LEU A 8 9.47 9.67 1.14
CA LEU A 8 8.21 9.09 1.59
C LEU A 8 7.20 10.14 2.09
N GLU A 9 7.67 11.19 2.79
CA GLU A 9 6.82 12.32 3.17
C GLU A 9 6.26 13.06 1.93
N ASN A 10 7.06 13.20 0.87
CA ASN A 10 6.61 13.82 -0.38
C ASN A 10 5.62 12.92 -1.13
N VAL A 11 5.85 11.60 -1.15
CA VAL A 11 4.89 10.61 -1.67
C VAL A 11 3.56 10.74 -0.94
N LYS A 12 3.56 10.86 0.39
CA LYS A 12 2.34 11.09 1.18
C LYS A 12 1.59 12.37 0.80
N LYS A 13 2.32 13.47 0.60
CA LYS A 13 1.71 14.74 0.14
C LYS A 13 1.14 14.61 -1.28
N LEU A 14 1.81 13.86 -2.15
CA LEU A 14 1.33 13.61 -3.51
C LEU A 14 0.08 12.70 -3.50
N GLN A 15 0.09 11.66 -2.67
CA GLN A 15 -1.04 10.75 -2.50
C GLN A 15 -2.27 11.48 -1.96
N ALA A 16 -2.12 12.44 -1.05
CA ALA A 16 -3.24 13.24 -0.57
C ALA A 16 -3.94 14.04 -1.69
N LYS A 17 -3.17 14.56 -2.66
CA LYS A 17 -3.69 15.32 -3.81
C LYS A 17 -4.44 14.45 -4.82
N ARG A 18 -4.22 13.13 -4.79
CA ARG A 18 -4.88 12.16 -5.68
C ARG A 18 -6.40 12.21 -5.54
N TRP A 19 -6.90 12.52 -4.35
CA TRP A 19 -8.32 12.63 -4.05
C TRP A 19 -8.92 14.01 -4.35
N GLU A 20 -8.10 14.99 -4.72
CA GLU A 20 -8.54 16.35 -5.04
C GLU A 20 -8.78 16.54 -6.55
N ASN A 21 -8.29 15.62 -7.39
CA ASN A 21 -8.31 15.75 -8.84
C ASN A 21 -8.48 14.40 -9.54
N GLU A 22 -9.74 13.97 -9.67
CA GLU A 22 -10.13 12.69 -10.26
C GLU A 22 -9.70 12.55 -11.73
N ASP A 23 -9.64 13.66 -12.48
CA ASP A 23 -9.25 13.69 -13.91
C ASP A 23 -7.80 13.25 -14.16
N HIS A 24 -6.97 13.16 -13.12
CA HIS A 24 -5.54 12.85 -13.21
C HIS A 24 -5.13 11.65 -12.35
N TRP A 25 -6.08 10.83 -11.92
CA TRP A 25 -5.83 9.70 -11.02
C TRP A 25 -4.76 8.74 -11.59
N ASP A 26 -4.89 8.31 -12.83
CA ASP A 26 -3.93 7.37 -13.45
C ASP A 26 -2.51 7.93 -13.47
N THR A 27 -2.34 9.16 -13.96
CA THR A 27 -1.03 9.85 -14.00
C THR A 27 -0.42 10.00 -12.61
N LEU A 28 -1.26 10.27 -11.59
CA LEU A 28 -0.79 10.38 -10.21
C LEU A 28 -0.38 9.03 -9.62
N ASN A 29 -1.09 7.94 -9.94
CA ASN A 29 -0.69 6.58 -9.52
C ASN A 29 0.66 6.19 -10.14
N GLU A 30 0.83 6.41 -11.45
CA GLU A 30 2.09 6.13 -12.14
C GLU A 30 3.27 6.89 -11.51
N LEU A 31 3.06 8.18 -11.21
CA LEU A 31 4.08 8.99 -10.55
C LEU A 31 4.38 8.50 -9.14
N LEU A 32 3.36 8.15 -8.35
CA LEU A 32 3.53 7.62 -6.99
C LEU A 32 4.33 6.31 -7.00
N VAL A 33 3.98 5.36 -7.87
CA VAL A 33 4.70 4.09 -8.01
C VAL A 33 6.15 4.35 -8.39
N LYS A 34 6.40 5.21 -9.38
CA LYS A 34 7.76 5.56 -9.81
C LYS A 34 8.62 6.12 -8.68
N GLU A 35 8.10 7.07 -7.89
CA GLU A 35 8.83 7.66 -6.76
C GLU A 35 9.17 6.60 -5.68
N LEU A 36 8.26 5.64 -5.47
CA LEU A 36 8.46 4.53 -4.54
C LEU A 36 9.45 3.49 -5.07
N GLU A 37 9.44 3.21 -6.37
CA GLU A 37 10.44 2.35 -7.01
C GLU A 37 11.84 2.95 -6.90
N GLU A 38 12.00 4.28 -7.03
CA GLU A 38 13.28 4.94 -6.77
C GLU A 38 13.76 4.76 -5.32
N VAL A 39 12.84 4.72 -4.35
CA VAL A 39 13.18 4.36 -2.96
C VAL A 39 13.69 2.93 -2.89
N LEU A 40 13.02 1.98 -3.55
CA LEU A 40 13.41 0.57 -3.56
C LEU A 40 14.73 0.30 -4.31
N LEU A 41 15.13 1.15 -5.26
CA LEU A 41 16.46 1.07 -5.87
C LEU A 41 17.59 1.36 -4.87
N ILE A 42 17.30 2.17 -3.84
CA ILE A 42 18.28 2.57 -2.82
C ILE A 42 18.17 1.66 -1.58
N GLU A 43 16.95 1.35 -1.17
CA GLU A 43 16.60 0.50 -0.04
C GLU A 43 15.60 -0.60 -0.49
N PRO A 44 16.09 -1.72 -1.06
CA PRO A 44 15.23 -2.76 -1.62
C PRO A 44 14.29 -3.43 -0.60
N GLU A 45 14.61 -3.33 0.68
CA GLU A 45 13.85 -3.90 1.79
C GLU A 45 12.98 -2.85 2.51
N ASN A 46 12.83 -1.64 1.93
CA ASN A 46 12.02 -0.58 2.54
C ASN A 46 10.54 -0.98 2.55
N THR A 47 10.08 -1.44 3.71
CA THR A 47 8.73 -1.97 3.89
C THR A 47 7.66 -0.92 3.69
N SER A 48 7.87 0.33 4.10
CA SER A 48 6.91 1.42 3.86
C SER A 48 6.69 1.67 2.37
N ALA A 49 7.75 1.59 1.55
CA ALA A 49 7.62 1.74 0.11
C ALA A 49 6.89 0.56 -0.54
N LEU A 50 7.20 -0.68 -0.14
CA LEU A 50 6.51 -1.89 -0.60
C LEU A 50 5.01 -1.85 -0.24
N ILE A 51 4.66 -1.42 0.98
CA ILE A 51 3.25 -1.29 1.42
C ILE A 51 2.51 -0.27 0.57
N ASN A 52 3.14 0.88 0.32
CA ASN A 52 2.56 1.95 -0.48
C ASN A 52 2.33 1.54 -1.94
N ILE A 53 3.29 0.86 -2.57
CA ILE A 53 3.09 0.32 -3.93
C ILE A 53 1.94 -0.69 -3.93
N GLY A 54 1.90 -1.58 -2.94
CA GLY A 54 0.81 -2.55 -2.78
C GLY A 54 -0.57 -1.90 -2.69
N ALA A 55 -0.69 -0.84 -1.90
CA ALA A 55 -1.94 -0.08 -1.78
C ALA A 55 -2.34 0.62 -3.09
N ILE A 56 -1.39 1.21 -3.83
CA ILE A 56 -1.70 1.84 -5.13
C ILE A 56 -2.21 0.81 -6.12
N TYR A 57 -1.54 -0.34 -6.25
CA TYR A 57 -2.00 -1.39 -7.15
C TYR A 57 -3.36 -1.96 -6.75
N SER A 58 -3.63 -2.08 -5.44
CA SER A 58 -4.95 -2.46 -4.95
C SER A 58 -6.01 -1.46 -5.41
N ASP A 59 -5.74 -0.16 -5.30
CA ASP A 59 -6.68 0.88 -5.74
C ASP A 59 -6.89 0.89 -7.27
N MET A 60 -5.89 0.44 -8.02
CA MET A 60 -5.96 0.28 -9.49
C MET A 60 -6.69 -1.00 -9.92
N GLY A 61 -7.06 -1.87 -8.96
CA GLY A 61 -7.64 -3.19 -9.23
C GLY A 61 -6.63 -4.26 -9.65
N GLU A 62 -5.34 -3.93 -9.63
CA GLU A 62 -4.23 -4.82 -9.98
C GLU A 62 -3.83 -5.70 -8.77
N ASN A 63 -4.80 -6.50 -8.31
CA ASN A 63 -4.75 -7.20 -7.03
C ASN A 63 -3.60 -8.21 -6.92
N GLU A 64 -3.25 -8.90 -8.00
CA GLU A 64 -2.10 -9.82 -8.02
C GLU A 64 -0.78 -9.10 -7.75
N MET A 65 -0.56 -7.93 -8.37
CA MET A 65 0.63 -7.12 -8.14
C MET A 65 0.62 -6.55 -6.72
N ALA A 66 -0.53 -6.07 -6.26
CA ALA A 66 -0.70 -5.59 -4.89
C ALA A 66 -0.29 -6.66 -3.86
N LEU A 67 -0.78 -7.89 -4.05
CA LEU A 67 -0.47 -9.01 -3.17
C LEU A 67 1.03 -9.33 -3.16
N GLU A 68 1.70 -9.28 -4.31
CA GLU A 68 3.14 -9.55 -4.41
C GLU A 68 3.96 -8.55 -3.57
N TYR A 69 3.70 -7.26 -3.72
CA TYR A 69 4.41 -6.21 -2.98
C TYR A 69 4.13 -6.27 -1.48
N LEU A 70 2.88 -6.50 -1.09
CA LEU A 70 2.50 -6.63 0.32
C LEU A 70 3.13 -7.87 0.96
N LYS A 71 3.16 -9.01 0.25
CA LYS A 71 3.86 -10.22 0.74
C LYS A 71 5.37 -10.01 0.87
N LYS A 72 6.00 -9.20 0.01
CA LYS A 72 7.40 -8.80 0.19
C LYS A 72 7.59 -7.97 1.46
N ALA A 73 6.73 -7.00 1.73
CA ALA A 73 6.79 -6.21 2.97
C ALA A 73 6.62 -7.08 4.22
N LEU A 74 5.71 -8.07 4.16
CA LEU A 74 5.52 -9.06 5.22
C LEU A 74 6.77 -9.94 5.40
N TYR A 75 7.36 -10.41 4.30
CA TYR A 75 8.59 -11.21 4.31
C TYR A 75 9.77 -10.47 4.95
N PHE A 76 9.91 -9.16 4.69
CA PHE A 76 10.90 -8.31 5.35
C PHE A 76 10.53 -7.92 6.80
N GLY A 77 9.48 -8.51 7.36
CA GLY A 77 9.15 -8.42 8.78
C GLY A 77 8.41 -7.14 9.17
N SER A 78 7.75 -6.47 8.23
CA SER A 78 6.89 -5.34 8.57
C SER A 78 5.79 -5.76 9.53
N LYS A 79 5.53 -4.89 10.52
CA LYS A 79 4.42 -5.02 11.48
C LYS A 79 3.47 -3.83 11.40
N ASP A 80 3.55 -3.11 10.29
CA ASP A 80 2.73 -1.94 10.03
C ASP A 80 1.25 -2.30 9.92
N LYS A 81 0.37 -1.52 10.52
CA LYS A 81 -1.08 -1.77 10.48
C LYS A 81 -1.64 -1.75 9.06
N ASN A 82 -1.22 -0.82 8.21
CA ASN A 82 -1.71 -0.70 6.84
C ASN A 82 -1.27 -1.90 5.98
N LEU A 83 -0.13 -2.53 6.24
CA LEU A 83 0.22 -3.79 5.57
C LEU A 83 -0.89 -4.83 5.70
N PHE A 84 -1.29 -5.13 6.93
CA PHE A 84 -2.28 -6.16 7.21
C PHE A 84 -3.67 -5.78 6.69
N VAL A 85 -4.06 -4.51 6.86
CA VAL A 85 -5.32 -4.00 6.30
C VAL A 85 -5.33 -4.08 4.77
N ASN A 86 -4.22 -3.76 4.09
CA ASN A 86 -4.14 -3.81 2.64
C ASN A 86 -4.13 -5.26 2.12
N LEU A 87 -3.44 -6.17 2.80
CA LEU A 87 -3.50 -7.61 2.48
C LEU A 87 -4.94 -8.12 2.58
N ALA A 88 -5.63 -7.71 3.64
CA ALA A 88 -7.01 -8.05 3.86
C ALA A 88 -7.91 -7.53 2.70
N ILE A 89 -7.80 -6.25 2.35
CA ILE A 89 -8.55 -5.65 1.23
C ILE A 89 -8.30 -6.39 -0.09
N VAL A 90 -7.04 -6.66 -0.43
CA VAL A 90 -6.67 -7.36 -1.66
C VAL A 90 -7.28 -8.77 -1.71
N LEU A 91 -7.26 -9.52 -0.61
CA LEU A 91 -7.86 -10.85 -0.56
C LEU A 91 -9.39 -10.82 -0.77
N VAL A 92 -10.06 -9.80 -0.24
CA VAL A 92 -11.50 -9.58 -0.50
C VAL A 92 -11.75 -9.36 -1.98
N TYR A 93 -10.99 -8.46 -2.63
CA TYR A 93 -11.14 -8.18 -4.05
C TYR A 93 -10.81 -9.37 -4.95
N MET A 94 -9.89 -10.23 -4.54
CA MET A 94 -9.55 -11.45 -5.28
C MET A 94 -10.58 -12.58 -5.10
N GLU A 95 -11.56 -12.45 -4.21
CA GLU A 95 -12.49 -13.51 -3.79
C GLU A 95 -11.78 -14.82 -3.39
N LYS A 96 -10.55 -14.72 -2.89
CA LYS A 96 -9.69 -15.85 -2.53
C LYS A 96 -9.37 -15.82 -1.03
N HIS A 97 -9.23 -17.02 -0.46
CA HIS A 97 -8.71 -17.20 0.91
C HIS A 97 -9.45 -16.35 1.96
N GLN A 98 -10.78 -16.55 2.05
CA GLN A 98 -11.63 -15.82 3.02
C GLN A 98 -11.18 -15.99 4.47
N GLU A 99 -10.53 -17.10 4.81
CA GLU A 99 -9.97 -17.34 6.15
C GLU A 99 -8.77 -16.43 6.43
N ASP A 100 -7.82 -16.34 5.48
CA ASP A 100 -6.63 -15.47 5.58
C ASP A 100 -6.99 -13.98 5.72
N TYR A 101 -8.11 -13.53 5.15
CA TYR A 101 -8.59 -12.14 5.30
C TYR A 101 -8.89 -11.78 6.76
N LEU A 102 -9.61 -12.65 7.48
CA LEU A 102 -9.99 -12.40 8.87
C LEU A 102 -8.76 -12.40 9.78
N GLU A 103 -7.82 -13.31 9.53
CA GLU A 103 -6.55 -13.36 10.26
C GLU A 103 -5.76 -12.06 10.12
N TYR A 104 -5.64 -11.50 8.90
CA TYR A 104 -4.96 -10.22 8.73
C TYR A 104 -5.70 -9.03 9.38
N LEU A 105 -7.04 -9.05 9.41
CA LEU A 105 -7.77 -8.01 10.13
C LEU A 105 -7.56 -8.08 11.64
N GLU A 106 -7.61 -9.28 12.22
CA GLU A 106 -7.31 -9.51 13.64
C GLU A 106 -5.89 -9.07 13.96
N GLU A 107 -4.93 -9.47 13.12
CA GLU A 107 -3.53 -9.14 13.31
C GLU A 107 -3.30 -7.63 13.33
N ALA A 108 -4.09 -6.85 12.56
CA ALA A 108 -4.03 -5.40 12.45
C ALA A 108 -4.60 -4.64 13.67
N GLU A 109 -5.43 -5.27 14.51
CA GLU A 109 -6.09 -4.60 15.65
C GLU A 109 -5.05 -4.05 16.65
N ASP A 110 -4.02 -4.85 16.93
CA ASP A 110 -2.95 -4.53 17.88
C ASP A 110 -1.72 -3.84 17.24
N LYS A 111 -1.75 -3.55 15.92
CA LYS A 111 -0.64 -2.88 15.24
C LYS A 111 -0.80 -1.37 15.23
N THR A 112 0.34 -0.69 15.08
CA THR A 112 0.42 0.76 14.88
C THR A 112 0.64 1.05 13.39
N GLU A 113 -0.05 2.08 12.89
CA GLU A 113 0.15 2.62 11.56
C GLU A 113 1.42 3.48 11.52
N ASP A 114 2.29 3.23 10.55
CA ASP A 114 3.34 4.19 10.16
C ASP A 114 2.67 5.36 9.43
N PRO A 115 2.86 6.62 9.86
CA PRO A 115 2.29 7.78 9.16
C PRO A 115 2.72 7.90 7.69
N LEU A 116 3.79 7.22 7.28
CA LEU A 116 4.31 7.17 5.91
C LEU A 116 3.71 6.06 5.05
N THR A 117 2.96 5.11 5.62
CA THR A 117 2.23 4.09 4.85
C THR A 117 0.79 4.49 4.63
N PHE A 118 0.16 4.15 3.51
CA PHE A 118 -1.27 4.42 3.31
C PHE A 118 -2.11 3.14 3.17
N LYS A 119 -3.34 3.25 3.66
CA LYS A 119 -4.39 2.27 3.46
C LYS A 119 -4.96 2.39 2.05
N ALA A 120 -5.13 1.28 1.36
CA ALA A 120 -5.86 1.19 0.10
C ALA A 120 -7.32 1.62 0.30
N TYR A 121 -7.88 2.30 -0.69
CA TYR A 121 -9.29 2.60 -0.73
C TYR A 121 -10.08 1.30 -0.92
N PHE A 122 -11.08 1.11 -0.07
CA PHE A 122 -11.98 -0.03 -0.14
C PHE A 122 -13.40 0.48 -0.31
N ASP A 123 -13.96 0.31 -1.50
CA ASP A 123 -15.39 0.46 -1.75
C ASP A 123 -16.07 -0.92 -1.75
N PRO A 124 -16.79 -1.29 -0.67
CA PRO A 124 -17.51 -2.56 -0.61
C PRO A 124 -18.65 -2.68 -1.63
N GLN A 125 -19.00 -1.60 -2.34
CA GLN A 125 -20.07 -1.55 -3.32
C GLN A 125 -19.57 -1.42 -4.77
N SER A 126 -18.27 -1.28 -5.02
CA SER A 126 -17.73 -1.29 -6.38
C SER A 126 -17.88 -2.70 -6.97
N ARG A 127 -18.89 -2.88 -7.82
CA ARG A 127 -19.15 -4.08 -8.61
C ARG A 127 -18.89 -3.82 -10.07
#